data_AF-A0A256WQF2-F1
#
_entry.id   AF-A0A256WQF2-F1
#
_cell.length_a   1.000
_cell.length_b   1.000
_cell.length_c   1.000
_cell.angle_alpha   90.00
_cell.angle_beta   90.00
_cell.angle_gamma   90.00
#
_symmetry.space_group_name_H-M   'P 1'
#
loop_
_entity.id
_entity.type
_entity.pdbx_description
1 polymer ?
#
loop_
_entity_poly.entity_id
_entity_poly.type
_entity_poly.pdbx_seq_one_letter_code
_entity_poly.pdbx_strand_id
1 'polypeptide(L)'
;MKSLYIIVFSMLLAFSALAQKQQLFPFEGNEQVLQKNQNLRCGRIIDQNRRASRVWDKDIKQRLDSLLSYEENMETKETFLDSKEYYTYDVQGRCIKEVDCSTDDWGEELIPRSQMIYEFDAQGYASTYLYNQWNVADQEWRPYYRVDYSYENGLLDSAYSANWNNESLSWEYDFRFIYTYDDKAKILLAKTQIRSESNEWVDSYKVDYLYDAQNRMMNTLSYAWIAETQLWQESFKQEWTYTTLGKVATDIHYIWEVAKGQWMPSYKTEYAYHIDGAIDEMFYSYYEMDNWFFSEKYTYVYEEDIFMGTIAAEFVEGEWFDCEKTDIAYNTDYPSSEMLLPYDYWEGAPVDYMITQIASFQMEMDWVLMEDSYFYYSLVNVDAVEELSSESLKIYPNPSHGIVHINLAKLHKDAQLLVYNSLGQLVMQNDISKEDSNLKIIDFSSFESGIYLFQLKIQGQEVTQEKLIIQ
;
A
#
# COMPACT_ATOMS: atom_id res chain seq x y z
N MET A 1 15.46 -26.04 -3.42
CA MET A 1 16.23 -25.22 -2.45
C MET A 1 16.52 -23.81 -2.96
N LYS A 2 17.02 -23.58 -4.18
CA LYS A 2 17.23 -22.20 -4.71
C LYS A 2 15.96 -21.32 -4.79
N SER A 3 14.78 -21.89 -5.07
CA SER A 3 13.52 -21.11 -5.12
C SER A 3 12.95 -20.68 -3.76
N LEU A 4 13.34 -21.33 -2.65
CA LEU A 4 12.87 -20.95 -1.31
C LEU A 4 13.61 -19.70 -0.79
N TYR A 5 14.90 -19.58 -1.13
CA TYR A 5 15.72 -18.41 -0.75
C TYR A 5 15.33 -17.14 -1.50
N ILE A 6 14.88 -17.24 -2.74
CA ILE A 6 14.44 -16.08 -3.54
C ILE A 6 13.11 -15.51 -3.01
N ILE A 7 12.18 -16.38 -2.62
CA ILE A 7 10.87 -16.01 -2.03
C ILE A 7 11.04 -15.39 -0.63
N VAL A 8 11.98 -15.91 0.18
CA VAL A 8 12.31 -15.33 1.50
C VAL A 8 13.05 -14.00 1.35
N PHE A 9 13.89 -13.85 0.32
CA PHE A 9 14.62 -12.61 0.01
C PHE A 9 13.71 -11.48 -0.49
N SER A 10 12.73 -11.77 -1.36
CA SER A 10 11.73 -10.78 -1.80
C SER A 10 10.81 -10.34 -0.66
N MET A 11 10.40 -11.25 0.22
CA MET A 11 9.65 -10.89 1.44
C MET A 11 10.49 -10.03 2.39
N LEU A 12 11.76 -10.37 2.64
CA LEU A 12 12.64 -9.56 3.51
C LEU A 12 12.91 -8.16 2.98
N LEU A 13 13.05 -7.99 1.65
CA LEU A 13 13.18 -6.68 1.02
C LEU A 13 11.86 -5.89 1.06
N ALA A 14 10.72 -6.54 0.84
CA ALA A 14 9.41 -5.90 0.97
C ALA A 14 9.14 -5.47 2.42
N PHE A 15 9.46 -6.30 3.42
CA PHE A 15 9.28 -5.97 4.83
C PHE A 15 10.35 -5.01 5.38
N SER A 16 11.58 -5.01 4.85
CA SER A 16 12.58 -3.99 5.20
C SER A 16 12.30 -2.65 4.54
N ALA A 17 11.74 -2.64 3.32
CA ALA A 17 11.18 -1.46 2.68
C ALA A 17 9.96 -0.95 3.47
N LEU A 18 9.10 -1.83 4.01
CA LEU A 18 8.00 -1.46 4.92
C LEU A 18 8.53 -0.78 6.19
N ALA A 19 9.57 -1.35 6.82
CA ALA A 19 10.21 -0.78 8.01
C ALA A 19 10.93 0.56 7.72
N GLN A 20 11.53 0.71 6.52
CA GLN A 20 12.09 1.99 6.07
C GLN A 20 11.00 3.02 5.68
N LYS A 21 9.86 2.59 5.13
CA LYS A 21 8.72 3.43 4.76
C LYS A 21 7.99 3.96 6.00
N GLN A 22 7.83 3.15 7.06
CA GLN A 22 7.34 3.62 8.36
C GLN A 22 8.23 4.70 8.99
N GLN A 23 9.52 4.76 8.64
CA GLN A 23 10.43 5.83 9.06
C GLN A 23 10.39 7.08 8.18
N LEU A 24 9.85 6.99 6.96
CA LEU A 24 9.68 8.14 6.06
C LEU A 24 8.36 8.90 6.31
N PHE A 25 7.38 8.27 6.97
CA PHE A 25 6.19 8.94 7.46
C PHE A 25 6.04 8.73 8.98
N PRO A 26 6.76 9.50 9.82
CA PRO A 26 6.24 9.73 11.15
C PRO A 26 4.94 10.51 10.98
N PHE A 27 3.84 9.97 11.50
CA PHE A 27 2.65 10.78 11.79
C PHE A 27 3.02 11.74 12.93
N GLU A 28 3.79 12.79 12.62
CA GLU A 28 4.02 13.91 13.52
C GLU A 28 2.78 14.79 13.50
N GLY A 29 1.79 14.39 14.31
CA GLY A 29 0.94 15.36 14.96
C GLY A 29 1.81 16.22 15.89
N ASN A 30 2.38 17.30 15.36
CA ASN A 30 2.48 18.61 16.02
C ASN A 30 3.23 19.62 15.17
N GLU A 31 2.56 20.75 14.93
CA GLU A 31 3.11 21.96 14.35
C GLU A 31 4.38 22.42 15.10
N GLN A 32 5.52 22.53 14.41
CA GLN A 32 6.52 23.63 14.51
C GLN A 32 7.90 23.26 13.91
N VAL A 33 8.02 23.02 12.59
CA VAL A 33 9.29 23.25 11.87
C VAL A 33 9.03 23.77 10.45
N LEU A 34 8.26 24.85 10.31
CA LEU A 34 8.23 25.68 9.10
C LEU A 34 8.95 27.00 9.37
N GLN A 35 10.28 26.98 9.35
CA GLN A 35 11.09 28.19 9.11
C GLN A 35 12.59 27.85 8.96
N LYS A 36 13.03 27.59 7.73
CA LYS A 36 14.24 28.15 7.08
C LYS A 36 14.62 27.31 5.87
N ASN A 37 14.28 27.82 4.69
CA ASN A 37 15.20 27.99 3.56
C ASN A 37 14.43 28.70 2.45
N GLN A 38 14.25 30.02 2.63
CA GLN A 38 13.98 30.93 1.52
C GLN A 38 15.31 31.29 0.85
N ASN A 39 15.26 31.47 -0.48
CA ASN A 39 16.33 31.79 -1.44
C ASN A 39 16.87 30.52 -2.10
N LEU A 40 16.46 30.19 -3.33
CA LEU A 40 16.80 30.94 -4.53
C LEU A 40 15.63 31.05 -5.53
N ARG A 41 15.56 32.21 -6.21
CA ARG A 41 14.59 32.57 -7.24
C ARG A 41 15.10 32.19 -8.63
N CYS A 42 14.21 31.66 -9.46
CA CYS A 42 14.02 31.96 -10.89
C CYS A 42 12.58 31.50 -11.21
N GLY A 43 11.69 32.17 -11.94
CA GLY A 43 11.72 33.37 -12.75
C GLY A 43 10.46 33.33 -13.63
N ARG A 44 9.33 33.85 -13.11
CA ARG A 44 8.00 34.05 -13.74
C ARG A 44 7.95 34.10 -15.28
N ILE A 45 7.01 33.34 -15.85
CA ILE A 45 5.98 33.90 -16.74
C ILE A 45 4.61 33.56 -16.16
N ILE A 46 3.75 34.56 -16.17
CA ILE A 46 2.41 34.59 -15.60
C ILE A 46 1.45 34.21 -16.73
N ASP A 47 0.61 33.19 -16.52
CA ASP A 47 -0.69 33.18 -17.18
C ASP A 47 -1.81 33.56 -16.21
N GLN A 48 -2.57 34.56 -16.63
CA GLN A 48 -3.59 35.24 -15.85
C GLN A 48 -4.92 34.55 -16.08
N ASN A 49 -5.42 33.78 -15.10
CA ASN A 49 -6.77 33.93 -14.53
C ASN A 49 -7.11 32.77 -13.56
N ARG A 50 -7.63 33.13 -12.38
CA ARG A 50 -8.08 32.31 -11.23
C ARG A 50 -7.02 31.67 -10.33
N ARG A 51 -6.17 32.49 -9.71
CA ARG A 51 -5.77 32.26 -8.31
C ARG A 51 -6.86 32.77 -7.37
N ALA A 52 -7.82 31.92 -7.02
CA ALA A 52 -8.43 32.04 -5.71
C ALA A 52 -7.40 31.46 -4.73
N SER A 53 -6.92 32.27 -3.78
CA SER A 53 -6.18 31.76 -2.63
C SER A 53 -7.12 30.84 -1.86
N ARG A 54 -7.11 29.54 -2.16
CA ARG A 54 -7.77 28.54 -1.33
C ARG A 54 -7.04 28.56 0.01
N VAL A 55 -7.75 29.05 1.03
CA VAL A 55 -7.45 28.66 2.40
C VAL A 55 -7.81 27.19 2.44
N TRP A 56 -6.81 26.31 2.50
CA TRP A 56 -7.04 24.89 2.74
C TRP A 56 -7.71 24.79 4.11
N ASP A 57 -8.94 24.30 4.09
CA ASP A 57 -9.56 23.81 5.30
C ASP A 57 -8.77 22.54 5.63
N LYS A 58 -7.93 22.60 6.68
CA LYS A 58 -6.97 21.53 7.01
C LYS A 58 -7.63 20.15 7.19
N ASP A 59 -8.95 20.18 7.34
CA ASP A 59 -9.76 19.05 7.75
C ASP A 59 -10.33 18.31 6.52
N ILE A 60 -10.28 18.89 5.32
CA ILE A 60 -10.84 18.29 4.10
C ILE A 60 -9.73 17.67 3.24
N LYS A 61 -9.73 16.34 3.11
CA LYS A 61 -8.77 15.58 2.31
C LYS A 61 -9.42 14.88 1.12
N GLN A 62 -8.60 14.55 0.11
CA GLN A 62 -8.97 13.68 -1.01
C GLN A 62 -8.71 12.22 -0.63
N ARG A 63 -9.75 11.42 -0.51
CA ARG A 63 -9.64 9.99 -0.21
C ARG A 63 -9.72 9.19 -1.50
N LEU A 64 -8.73 8.34 -1.76
CA LEU A 64 -8.81 7.41 -2.88
C LEU A 64 -9.88 6.35 -2.56
N ASP A 65 -10.95 6.31 -3.33
CA ASP A 65 -12.07 5.39 -3.13
C ASP A 65 -11.90 4.11 -3.94
N SER A 66 -11.41 4.23 -5.18
CA SER A 66 -11.22 3.10 -6.07
C SER A 66 -10.24 3.37 -7.21
N LEU A 67 -9.56 2.33 -7.65
CA LEU A 67 -8.82 2.26 -8.92
C LEU A 67 -9.58 1.34 -9.88
N LEU A 68 -9.70 1.75 -11.14
CA LEU A 68 -10.18 0.88 -12.22
C LEU A 68 -9.09 0.79 -13.29
N SER A 69 -8.65 -0.42 -13.62
CA SER A 69 -7.73 -0.66 -14.73
C SER A 69 -8.45 -1.29 -15.91
N TYR A 70 -8.11 -0.80 -17.09
CA TYR A 70 -8.64 -1.28 -18.36
C TYR A 70 -7.50 -1.82 -19.20
N GLU A 71 -7.74 -2.96 -19.86
CA GLU A 71 -6.80 -3.53 -20.83
C GLU A 71 -7.38 -3.46 -22.23
N GLU A 72 -6.50 -3.40 -23.23
CA GLU A 72 -6.87 -3.55 -24.64
C GLU A 72 -6.65 -5.00 -25.09
N ASN A 73 -7.69 -5.63 -25.62
CA ASN A 73 -7.52 -6.93 -26.27
C ASN A 73 -6.67 -6.79 -27.54
N MET A 74 -5.52 -7.46 -27.57
CA MET A 74 -4.55 -7.34 -28.67
C MET A 74 -5.10 -7.79 -30.03
N GLU A 75 -6.07 -8.72 -30.07
CA GLU A 75 -6.67 -9.22 -31.31
C GLU A 75 -7.84 -8.37 -31.79
N THR A 76 -8.75 -7.98 -30.89
CA THR A 76 -9.99 -7.27 -31.26
C THR A 76 -9.87 -5.76 -31.20
N LYS A 77 -8.86 -5.24 -30.49
CA LYS A 77 -8.68 -3.81 -30.18
C LYS A 77 -9.84 -3.21 -29.38
N GLU A 78 -10.57 -4.06 -28.67
CA GLU A 78 -11.61 -3.65 -27.73
C GLU A 78 -11.01 -3.47 -26.33
N THR A 79 -11.32 -2.34 -25.70
CA THR A 79 -10.96 -2.07 -24.31
C THR A 79 -12.01 -2.67 -23.38
N PHE A 80 -11.58 -3.35 -22.33
CA PHE A 80 -12.44 -3.90 -21.30
C PHE A 80 -11.90 -3.56 -19.90
N LEU A 81 -12.78 -3.54 -18.91
CA LEU A 81 -12.37 -3.38 -17.52
C LEU A 81 -11.69 -4.67 -17.09
N ASP A 82 -10.39 -4.63 -16.77
CA ASP A 82 -9.64 -5.79 -16.31
C ASP A 82 -9.73 -5.94 -14.79
N SER A 83 -9.50 -4.86 -14.06
CA SER A 83 -9.47 -4.91 -12.61
C SER A 83 -10.08 -3.69 -11.95
N LYS A 84 -10.48 -3.90 -10.70
CA LYS A 84 -11.00 -2.84 -9.83
C LYS A 84 -10.55 -3.10 -8.41
N GLU A 85 -10.00 -2.07 -7.81
CA GLU A 85 -9.67 -2.03 -6.40
C GLU A 85 -10.56 -1.01 -5.70
N TYR A 86 -10.89 -1.26 -4.43
CA TYR A 86 -11.58 -0.27 -3.60
C TYR A 86 -11.18 -0.38 -2.14
N TYR A 87 -11.21 0.79 -1.48
CA TYR A 87 -10.58 0.97 -0.19
C TYR A 87 -11.61 1.40 0.86
N THR A 88 -11.43 0.92 2.08
CA THR A 88 -12.19 1.34 3.25
C THR A 88 -11.24 1.91 4.27
N TYR A 89 -11.65 3.01 4.89
CA TYR A 89 -10.82 3.74 5.84
C TYR A 89 -11.52 3.79 7.20
N ASP A 90 -10.73 3.87 8.26
CA ASP A 90 -11.24 4.19 9.58
C ASP A 90 -11.54 5.69 9.74
N VAL A 91 -11.98 6.04 10.94
CA VAL A 91 -12.34 7.41 11.31
C VAL A 91 -11.14 8.37 11.32
N GLN A 92 -9.92 7.86 11.47
CA GLN A 92 -8.69 8.65 11.40
C GLN A 92 -8.18 8.80 9.95
N GLY A 93 -8.89 8.23 8.97
CA GLY A 93 -8.51 8.27 7.57
C GLY A 93 -7.41 7.28 7.18
N ARG A 94 -7.15 6.25 8.00
CA ARG A 94 -6.21 5.17 7.67
C ARG A 94 -6.94 4.08 6.90
N CYS A 95 -6.31 3.56 5.85
CA CYS A 95 -6.85 2.41 5.12
C CYS A 95 -6.87 1.18 6.06
N ILE A 96 -8.05 0.58 6.24
CA ILE A 96 -8.25 -0.62 7.07
C ILE A 96 -8.65 -1.85 6.25
N LYS A 97 -9.03 -1.65 4.99
CA LYS A 97 -9.40 -2.75 4.11
C LYS A 97 -9.26 -2.36 2.64
N GLU A 98 -8.70 -3.28 1.87
CA GLU A 98 -8.55 -3.19 0.42
C GLU A 98 -9.18 -4.45 -0.16
N VAL A 99 -9.87 -4.31 -1.29
CA VAL A 99 -10.43 -5.45 -2.00
C VAL A 99 -10.11 -5.29 -3.47
N ASP A 100 -9.47 -6.31 -4.02
CA ASP A 100 -9.12 -6.36 -5.42
C ASP A 100 -10.06 -7.33 -6.11
N CYS A 101 -10.58 -6.87 -7.23
CA CYS A 101 -11.38 -7.67 -8.13
C CYS A 101 -10.69 -7.66 -9.49
N SER A 102 -10.76 -8.78 -10.19
CA SER A 102 -10.37 -8.84 -11.60
C SER A 102 -11.41 -9.59 -12.40
N THR A 103 -11.42 -9.37 -13.70
CA THR A 103 -12.27 -10.15 -14.59
C THR A 103 -11.94 -11.63 -14.49
N ASP A 104 -12.96 -12.46 -14.68
CA ASP A 104 -12.77 -13.88 -14.83
C ASP A 104 -11.93 -14.21 -16.09
N ASP A 105 -11.54 -15.47 -16.22
CA ASP A 105 -10.68 -15.93 -17.33
C ASP A 105 -11.34 -15.76 -18.72
N TRP A 106 -12.62 -15.34 -18.76
CA TRP A 106 -13.40 -15.08 -19.96
C TRP A 106 -13.70 -13.59 -20.20
N GLY A 107 -13.33 -12.69 -19.28
CA GLY A 107 -13.53 -11.25 -19.41
C GLY A 107 -14.97 -10.77 -19.23
N GLU A 108 -15.87 -11.58 -18.66
CA GLU A 108 -17.31 -11.31 -18.65
C GLU A 108 -17.80 -10.73 -17.33
N GLU A 109 -17.21 -11.13 -16.21
CA GLU A 109 -17.63 -10.72 -14.86
C GLU A 109 -16.45 -10.32 -14.00
N LEU A 110 -16.60 -9.23 -13.25
CA LEU A 110 -15.62 -8.76 -12.27
C LEU A 110 -15.81 -9.54 -10.96
N ILE A 111 -14.83 -10.37 -10.60
CA ILE A 111 -14.89 -11.26 -9.44
C ILE A 111 -13.89 -10.80 -8.38
N PRO A 112 -14.26 -10.78 -7.08
CA PRO A 112 -13.28 -10.56 -6.01
C PRO A 112 -12.17 -11.60 -6.07
N ARG A 113 -10.93 -11.17 -5.82
CA ARG A 113 -9.74 -12.03 -5.81
C ARG A 113 -9.10 -12.06 -4.43
N SER A 114 -8.85 -10.87 -3.88
CA SER A 114 -8.14 -10.66 -2.62
C SER A 114 -8.83 -9.64 -1.75
N GLN A 115 -8.71 -9.84 -0.44
CA GLN A 115 -9.10 -8.87 0.56
C GLN A 115 -7.98 -8.74 1.58
N MET A 116 -7.46 -7.53 1.69
CA MET A 116 -6.47 -7.12 2.68
C MET A 116 -7.21 -6.41 3.81
N ILE A 117 -6.88 -6.73 5.05
CA ILE A 117 -7.42 -6.07 6.25
C ILE A 117 -6.25 -5.63 7.13
N TYR A 118 -6.29 -4.39 7.57
CA TYR A 118 -5.28 -3.78 8.43
C TYR A 118 -5.93 -3.39 9.75
N GLU A 119 -5.31 -3.83 10.84
CA GLU A 119 -5.68 -3.43 12.20
C GLU A 119 -4.55 -2.58 12.77
N PHE A 120 -4.91 -1.62 13.63
CA PHE A 120 -3.97 -0.70 14.26
C PHE A 120 -4.10 -0.75 15.77
N ASP A 121 -2.97 -0.60 16.46
CA ASP A 121 -2.94 -0.48 17.92
C ASP A 121 -3.43 0.91 18.41
N ALA A 122 -3.46 1.09 19.72
CA ALA A 122 -3.94 2.33 20.34
C ALA A 122 -3.03 3.54 20.07
N GLN A 123 -1.78 3.31 19.66
CA GLN A 123 -0.82 4.34 19.26
C GLN A 123 -0.91 4.64 17.76
N GLY A 124 -1.63 3.80 17.03
CA GLY A 124 -1.90 3.93 15.61
C GLY A 124 -0.91 3.22 14.70
N TYR A 125 -0.04 2.37 15.24
CA TYR A 125 0.83 1.51 14.45
C TYR A 125 0.04 0.29 13.97
N ALA A 126 0.33 -0.18 12.75
CA ALA A 126 -0.31 -1.38 12.21
C ALA A 126 0.03 -2.58 13.11
N SER A 127 -0.96 -3.19 13.74
CA SER A 127 -0.80 -4.34 14.64
C SER A 127 -1.02 -5.67 13.94
N THR A 128 -1.91 -5.70 12.93
CA THR A 128 -2.26 -6.91 12.20
C THR A 128 -2.45 -6.58 10.72
N TYR A 129 -1.95 -7.47 9.86
CA TYR A 129 -2.31 -7.56 8.45
C TYR A 129 -2.93 -8.93 8.18
N LEU A 130 -4.08 -8.98 7.52
CA LEU A 130 -4.75 -10.20 7.12
C LEU A 130 -5.03 -10.16 5.63
N TYR A 131 -4.61 -11.20 4.92
CA TYR A 131 -4.89 -11.42 3.52
C TYR A 131 -5.79 -12.63 3.35
N ASN A 132 -6.96 -12.39 2.76
CA ASN A 132 -7.96 -13.38 2.44
C ASN A 132 -8.04 -13.56 0.92
N GLN A 133 -8.32 -14.78 0.49
CA GLN A 133 -8.59 -15.10 -0.91
C GLN A 133 -10.07 -15.39 -1.10
N TRP A 134 -10.62 -14.96 -2.23
CA TRP A 134 -12.00 -15.27 -2.58
C TRP A 134 -12.10 -16.72 -3.06
N ASN A 135 -12.98 -17.50 -2.44
CA ASN A 135 -13.36 -18.81 -2.95
C ASN A 135 -14.57 -18.66 -3.87
N VAL A 136 -14.35 -18.85 -5.18
CA VAL A 136 -15.39 -18.71 -6.20
C VAL A 136 -16.53 -19.73 -6.04
N ALA A 137 -16.21 -20.96 -5.64
CA ALA A 137 -17.19 -22.04 -5.53
C ALA A 137 -18.16 -21.82 -4.35
N ASP A 138 -17.63 -21.37 -3.21
CA ASP A 138 -18.38 -21.13 -1.99
C ASP A 138 -18.93 -19.70 -1.89
N GLN A 139 -18.43 -18.78 -2.74
CA GLN A 139 -18.71 -17.33 -2.69
C GLN A 139 -18.41 -16.72 -1.32
N GLU A 140 -17.27 -17.09 -0.74
CA GLU A 140 -16.84 -16.64 0.58
C GLU A 140 -15.35 -16.32 0.61
N TRP A 141 -14.98 -15.35 1.44
CA TRP A 141 -13.57 -15.07 1.76
C TRP A 141 -13.01 -16.20 2.62
N ARG A 142 -11.84 -16.71 2.22
CA ARG A 142 -11.07 -17.69 2.98
C ARG A 142 -9.79 -17.03 3.50
N PRO A 143 -9.45 -17.18 4.79
CA PRO A 143 -8.15 -16.75 5.29
C PRO A 143 -7.02 -17.47 4.55
N TYR A 144 -5.97 -16.73 4.24
CA TYR A 144 -4.81 -17.28 3.54
C TYR A 144 -3.52 -16.96 4.30
N TYR A 145 -3.29 -15.70 4.62
CA TYR A 145 -2.05 -15.24 5.23
C TYR A 145 -2.31 -14.14 6.26
N ARG A 146 -1.52 -14.13 7.34
CA ARG A 146 -1.62 -13.15 8.43
C ARG A 146 -0.23 -12.71 8.86
N VAL A 147 -0.08 -11.43 9.21
CA VAL A 147 1.10 -10.90 9.89
C VAL A 147 0.68 -10.14 11.14
N ASP A 148 1.33 -10.42 12.26
CA ASP A 148 1.19 -9.69 13.51
C ASP A 148 2.47 -8.91 13.78
N TYR A 149 2.34 -7.62 14.10
CA TYR A 149 3.45 -6.71 14.32
C TYR A 149 3.58 -6.33 15.79
N SER A 150 4.81 -6.17 16.27
CA SER A 150 5.11 -5.64 17.59
C SER A 150 6.12 -4.51 17.50
N TYR A 151 5.91 -3.48 18.31
CA TYR A 151 6.75 -2.29 18.33
C TYR A 151 7.36 -2.07 19.71
N GLU A 152 8.61 -1.60 19.72
CA GLU A 152 9.28 -1.11 20.93
C GLU A 152 9.72 0.34 20.68
N ASN A 153 9.31 1.26 21.54
CA ASN A 153 9.59 2.70 21.42
C ASN A 153 9.18 3.30 20.05
N GLY A 154 8.11 2.81 19.44
CA GLY A 154 7.60 3.27 18.15
C GLY A 154 8.35 2.73 16.92
N LEU A 155 9.32 1.83 17.12
CA LEU A 155 10.02 1.13 16.04
C LEU A 155 9.56 -0.31 15.98
N LEU A 156 9.42 -0.85 14.76
CA LEU A 156 9.04 -2.24 14.55
C LEU A 156 10.11 -3.15 15.17
N ASP A 157 9.77 -3.86 16.24
CA ASP A 157 10.69 -4.75 16.95
C ASP A 157 10.65 -6.15 16.32
N SER A 158 9.45 -6.68 16.12
CA SER A 158 9.26 -8.00 15.52
C SER A 158 7.96 -8.11 14.73
N ALA A 159 7.93 -9.07 13.81
CA ALA A 159 6.71 -9.45 13.10
C ALA A 159 6.61 -10.97 13.02
N TYR A 160 5.41 -11.51 13.06
CA TYR A 160 5.15 -12.94 12.94
C TYR A 160 4.20 -13.17 11.79
N SER A 161 4.58 -14.01 10.85
CA SER A 161 3.67 -14.37 9.76
C SER A 161 3.18 -15.80 9.88
N ALA A 162 1.90 -15.99 9.62
CA ALA A 162 1.22 -17.27 9.62
C ALA A 162 0.50 -17.52 8.32
N ASN A 163 0.47 -18.79 7.91
CA ASN A 163 -0.42 -19.27 6.87
C ASN A 163 -1.64 -19.95 7.51
N TRP A 164 -2.78 -19.88 6.82
CA TRP A 164 -3.98 -20.59 7.27
C TRP A 164 -3.89 -22.06 6.90
N ASN A 165 -3.97 -22.95 7.88
CA ASN A 165 -4.04 -24.38 7.63
C ASN A 165 -5.50 -24.84 7.52
N ASN A 166 -5.88 -25.31 6.32
CA ASN A 166 -7.24 -25.75 6.02
C ASN A 166 -7.63 -27.09 6.67
N GLU A 167 -6.68 -27.90 7.10
CA GLU A 167 -6.95 -29.17 7.81
C GLU A 167 -7.20 -28.93 9.30
N SER A 168 -6.37 -28.12 9.94
CA SER A 168 -6.47 -27.80 11.37
C SER A 168 -7.44 -26.64 11.66
N LEU A 169 -7.83 -25.88 10.62
CA LEU A 169 -8.64 -24.66 10.71
C LEU A 169 -8.06 -23.65 11.70
N SER A 170 -6.74 -23.46 11.63
CA SER A 170 -6.01 -22.56 12.51
C SER A 170 -4.82 -21.91 11.79
N TRP A 171 -4.34 -20.80 12.36
CA TRP A 171 -3.13 -20.11 11.90
C TRP A 171 -1.88 -20.86 12.35
N GLU A 172 -0.99 -21.15 11.41
CA GLU A 172 0.31 -21.77 11.66
C GLU A 172 1.41 -20.75 11.38
N TYR A 173 2.11 -20.33 12.43
CA TYR A 173 3.16 -19.32 12.33
C TYR A 173 4.46 -19.93 11.83
N ASP A 174 4.87 -19.51 10.63
CA ASP A 174 5.99 -20.10 9.91
C ASP A 174 7.25 -19.22 9.98
N PHE A 175 7.08 -17.89 10.08
CA PHE A 175 8.19 -16.95 10.10
C PHE A 175 8.07 -15.95 11.24
N ARG A 176 9.23 -15.60 11.78
CA ARG A 176 9.42 -14.51 12.73
C ARG A 176 10.52 -13.59 12.23
N PHE A 177 10.21 -12.32 12.09
CA PHE A 177 11.12 -11.25 11.71
C PHE A 177 11.49 -10.45 12.95
N ILE A 178 12.77 -10.09 13.08
CA ILE A 178 13.33 -9.37 14.23
C ILE A 178 14.21 -8.25 13.69
N TYR A 179 14.05 -7.06 14.26
CA TYR A 179 14.76 -5.87 13.81
C TYR A 179 15.52 -5.23 14.96
N THR A 180 16.69 -4.68 14.68
CA THR A 180 17.42 -3.83 15.63
C THR A 180 17.83 -2.53 14.98
N TYR A 181 18.07 -1.51 15.80
CA TYR A 181 18.30 -0.15 15.35
C TYR A 181 19.49 0.50 16.07
N ASP A 182 20.06 1.52 15.44
CA ASP A 182 21.01 2.42 16.08
C ASP A 182 20.31 3.50 16.92
N ASP A 183 21.08 4.34 17.61
CA ASP A 183 20.57 5.43 18.46
C ASP A 183 19.80 6.52 17.67
N LYS A 184 19.83 6.49 16.33
CA LYS A 184 19.12 7.39 15.42
C LYS A 184 17.96 6.69 14.73
N ALA A 185 17.53 5.55 15.26
CA ALA A 185 16.45 4.71 14.73
C ALA A 185 16.73 4.13 13.34
N LYS A 186 17.97 4.05 12.86
CA LYS A 186 18.28 3.36 11.59
C LYS A 186 18.45 1.88 11.81
N ILE A 187 17.89 1.07 10.92
CA ILE A 187 17.99 -0.38 11.00
C ILE A 187 19.45 -0.84 10.95
N LEU A 188 19.87 -1.69 11.88
CA LEU A 188 21.20 -2.31 11.90
C LEU A 188 21.15 -3.79 11.51
N LEU A 189 20.04 -4.45 11.84
CA LEU A 189 19.83 -5.87 11.60
C LEU A 189 18.37 -6.11 11.22
N ALA A 190 18.16 -6.94 10.20
CA ALA A 190 16.92 -7.69 10.01
C ALA A 190 17.25 -9.18 10.10
N LYS A 191 16.52 -9.94 10.92
CA LYS A 191 16.73 -11.38 11.08
C LYS A 191 15.42 -12.14 10.93
N THR A 192 15.47 -13.23 10.19
CA THR A 192 14.35 -14.16 10.01
C THR A 192 14.64 -15.47 10.71
N GLN A 193 13.66 -15.92 11.49
CA GLN A 193 13.59 -17.25 12.06
C GLN A 193 12.41 -17.99 11.42
N ILE A 194 12.58 -19.29 11.21
CA ILE A 194 11.55 -20.19 10.73
C ILE A 194 11.09 -21.14 11.82
N ARG A 195 9.85 -21.58 11.74
CA ARG A 195 9.31 -22.59 12.64
C ARG A 195 9.83 -23.98 12.28
N SER A 196 10.41 -24.69 13.24
CA SER A 196 10.86 -26.08 13.07
C SER A 196 9.70 -27.07 13.20
N GLU A 197 9.94 -28.32 12.77
CA GLU A 197 9.01 -29.44 13.01
C GLU A 197 8.77 -29.71 14.51
N SER A 198 9.72 -29.36 15.38
CA SER A 198 9.59 -29.43 16.85
C SER A 198 8.85 -28.23 17.45
N ASN A 199 8.32 -27.33 16.62
CA ASN A 199 7.59 -26.12 17.03
C ASN A 199 8.47 -25.09 17.75
N GLU A 200 9.76 -25.02 17.39
CA GLU A 200 10.75 -24.07 17.91
C GLU A 200 11.13 -23.04 16.83
N TRP A 201 11.56 -21.84 17.23
CA TRP A 201 12.07 -20.84 16.29
C TRP A 201 13.56 -21.08 16.03
N VAL A 202 13.93 -21.28 14.76
CA VAL A 202 15.30 -21.52 14.32
C VAL A 202 15.73 -20.41 13.38
N ASP A 203 16.93 -19.88 13.56
CA ASP A 203 17.49 -18.89 12.65
C ASP A 203 17.53 -19.42 11.21
N SER A 204 17.27 -18.54 10.24
CA SER A 204 17.24 -18.89 8.82
C SER A 204 18.05 -17.92 7.97
N TYR A 205 17.83 -16.62 8.18
CA TYR A 205 18.47 -15.59 7.39
C TYR A 205 18.70 -14.33 8.22
N LYS A 206 19.73 -13.56 7.91
CA LYS A 206 19.90 -12.21 8.46
C LYS A 206 20.55 -11.26 7.46
N VAL A 207 20.29 -9.97 7.64
CA VAL A 207 20.88 -8.86 6.89
C VAL A 207 21.42 -7.85 7.88
N ASP A 208 22.72 -7.57 7.79
CA ASP A 208 23.37 -6.49 8.51
C ASP A 208 23.39 -5.24 7.63
N TYR A 209 23.04 -4.08 8.19
CA TYR A 209 22.98 -2.79 7.49
C TYR A 209 24.11 -1.88 8.00
N LEU A 210 24.88 -1.33 7.06
CA LEU A 210 26.07 -0.55 7.36
C LEU A 210 25.96 0.84 6.73
N TYR A 211 26.30 1.86 7.52
CA TYR A 211 26.18 3.27 7.13
C TYR A 211 27.54 3.96 7.08
N ASP A 212 27.66 4.96 6.20
CA ASP A 212 28.83 5.82 6.13
C ASP A 212 28.85 6.88 7.25
N ALA A 213 29.92 7.68 7.31
CA ALA A 213 30.07 8.75 8.31
C ALA A 213 29.01 9.87 8.18
N GLN A 214 28.32 9.95 7.04
CA GLN A 214 27.21 10.86 6.79
C GLN A 214 25.85 10.21 7.11
N ASN A 215 25.84 8.97 7.62
CA ASN A 215 24.67 8.13 7.92
C ASN A 215 23.87 7.74 6.67
N ARG A 216 24.50 7.62 5.50
CA ARG A 216 23.88 7.06 4.29
C ARG A 216 24.20 5.57 4.19
N MET A 217 23.34 4.79 3.54
CA MET A 217 23.51 3.35 3.41
C MET A 217 24.75 3.03 2.59
N MET A 218 25.77 2.45 3.19
CA MET A 218 27.04 2.14 2.51
C MET A 218 27.00 0.75 1.90
N ASN A 219 26.55 -0.24 2.67
CA ASN A 219 26.36 -1.60 2.19
C ASN A 219 25.38 -2.38 3.08
N THR A 220 24.90 -3.50 2.54
CA THR A 220 24.19 -4.54 3.27
C THR A 220 24.92 -5.84 3.08
N LEU A 221 24.93 -6.67 4.13
CA LEU A 221 25.57 -7.96 4.11
C LEU A 221 24.61 -9.02 4.63
N SER A 222 24.34 -10.00 3.78
CA SER A 222 23.31 -10.99 4.02
C SER A 222 23.89 -12.37 4.27
N TYR A 223 23.27 -13.12 5.16
CA TYR A 223 23.74 -14.42 5.61
C TYR A 223 22.60 -15.45 5.66
N ALA A 224 22.88 -16.65 5.18
CA ALA A 224 22.05 -17.82 5.39
C ALA A 224 22.53 -18.61 6.61
N TRP A 225 21.60 -19.14 7.40
CA TRP A 225 21.92 -20.02 8.52
C TRP A 225 22.14 -21.44 8.02
N ILE A 226 23.26 -22.05 8.40
CA ILE A 226 23.57 -23.45 8.06
C ILE A 226 23.31 -24.32 9.28
N ALA A 227 22.21 -25.08 9.23
CA ALA A 227 21.70 -25.85 10.37
C ALA A 227 22.68 -26.94 10.84
N GLU A 228 23.44 -27.55 9.93
CA GLU A 228 24.38 -28.63 10.26
C GLU A 228 25.60 -28.13 11.04
N THR A 229 26.06 -26.92 10.76
CA THR A 229 27.24 -26.33 11.38
C THR A 229 26.90 -25.31 12.47
N GLN A 230 25.64 -24.86 12.53
CA GLN A 230 25.14 -23.81 13.42
C GLN A 230 25.94 -22.50 13.26
N LEU A 231 26.25 -22.17 12.00
CA LEU A 231 27.01 -20.98 11.63
C LEU A 231 26.32 -20.21 10.52
N TRP A 232 26.48 -18.89 10.56
CA TRP A 232 26.08 -18.00 9.47
C TRP A 232 27.06 -18.11 8.30
N GLN A 233 26.52 -18.28 7.10
CA GLN A 233 27.27 -18.28 5.85
C GLN A 233 26.86 -17.07 5.02
N GLU A 234 27.85 -16.34 4.49
CA GLU A 234 27.62 -15.22 3.57
C GLU A 234 26.81 -15.65 2.34
N SER A 235 25.93 -14.79 1.85
CA SER A 235 25.02 -15.08 0.74
C SER A 235 24.98 -13.97 -0.30
N PHE A 236 24.60 -12.76 0.11
CA PHE A 236 24.48 -11.58 -0.76
C PHE A 236 25.15 -10.38 -0.12
N LYS A 237 25.67 -9.48 -0.95
CA LYS A 237 26.18 -8.18 -0.53
C LYS A 237 25.69 -7.14 -1.52
N GLN A 238 25.24 -6.00 -1.02
CA GLN A 238 24.90 -4.84 -1.86
C GLN A 238 25.73 -3.64 -1.40
N GLU A 239 26.25 -2.87 -2.34
CA GLU A 239 27.08 -1.69 -2.05
C GLU A 239 26.56 -0.49 -2.81
N TRP A 240 26.49 0.66 -2.13
CA TRP A 240 26.07 1.93 -2.73
C TRP A 240 27.23 2.93 -2.75
N THR A 241 27.29 3.71 -3.83
CA THR A 241 28.11 4.93 -3.88
C THR A 241 27.21 6.13 -4.08
N TYR A 242 27.74 7.32 -3.80
CA TYR A 242 26.95 8.55 -3.78
C TYR A 242 27.61 9.66 -4.60
N THR A 243 26.78 10.46 -5.26
CA THR A 243 27.18 11.71 -5.91
C THR A 243 27.64 12.73 -4.87
N THR A 244 28.26 13.82 -5.32
CA THR A 244 28.63 14.95 -4.44
C THR A 244 27.41 15.64 -3.83
N LEU A 245 26.22 15.51 -4.43
CA LEU A 245 24.94 15.98 -3.91
C LEU A 245 24.30 15.00 -2.91
N GLY A 246 24.92 13.83 -2.70
CA GLY A 246 24.46 12.84 -1.74
C GLY A 246 23.36 11.90 -2.24
N LYS A 247 23.05 11.92 -3.53
CA LYS A 247 22.16 10.95 -4.20
C LYS A 247 22.91 9.68 -4.56
N VAL A 248 22.22 8.54 -4.70
CA VAL A 248 22.86 7.26 -5.05
C VAL A 248 23.45 7.37 -6.46
N ALA A 249 24.76 7.25 -6.63
CA ALA A 249 25.37 7.24 -7.96
C ALA A 249 25.31 5.84 -8.58
N THR A 250 25.60 4.83 -7.77
CA THR A 250 25.62 3.43 -8.20
C THR A 250 25.15 2.54 -7.07
N ASP A 251 24.47 1.44 -7.39
CA ASP A 251 24.31 0.30 -6.52
C ASP A 251 24.77 -0.99 -7.20
N ILE A 252 25.51 -1.84 -6.49
CA ILE A 252 26.08 -3.07 -7.04
C ILE A 252 25.70 -4.23 -6.15
N HIS A 253 25.19 -5.30 -6.75
CA HIS A 253 24.81 -6.53 -6.08
C HIS A 253 25.84 -7.62 -6.34
N TYR A 254 26.17 -8.36 -5.29
CA TYR A 254 27.12 -9.45 -5.30
C TYR A 254 26.51 -10.71 -4.70
N ILE A 255 26.90 -11.85 -5.26
CA ILE A 255 26.57 -13.19 -4.77
C ILE A 255 27.83 -13.82 -4.20
N TRP A 256 27.73 -14.45 -3.03
CA TRP A 256 28.83 -15.20 -2.46
C TRP A 256 29.01 -16.54 -3.17
N GLU A 257 30.15 -16.72 -3.86
CA GLU A 257 30.48 -17.98 -4.49
C GLU A 257 31.22 -18.89 -3.50
N VAL A 258 30.46 -19.77 -2.85
CA VAL A 258 30.94 -20.67 -1.79
C VAL A 258 32.13 -21.51 -2.25
N ALA A 259 32.11 -22.01 -3.49
CA ALA A 259 33.19 -22.88 -3.99
C ALA A 259 34.53 -22.14 -4.16
N LYS A 260 34.48 -20.82 -4.35
CA LYS A 260 35.65 -19.96 -4.54
C LYS A 260 36.00 -19.14 -3.29
N GLY A 261 35.08 -19.00 -2.34
CA GLY A 261 35.25 -18.17 -1.15
C GLY A 261 35.43 -16.69 -1.50
N GLN A 262 34.66 -16.20 -2.48
CA GLN A 262 34.75 -14.81 -2.94
C GLN A 262 33.39 -14.26 -3.36
N TRP A 263 33.26 -12.93 -3.27
CA TRP A 263 32.12 -12.18 -3.81
C TRP A 263 32.23 -12.08 -5.33
N MET A 264 31.17 -12.50 -6.03
CA MET A 264 31.03 -12.34 -7.47
C MET A 264 30.01 -11.23 -7.74
N PRO A 265 30.32 -10.20 -8.55
CA PRO A 265 29.31 -9.26 -8.98
C PRO A 265 28.20 -9.97 -9.76
N SER A 266 26.98 -9.46 -9.65
CA SER A 266 25.80 -10.01 -10.32
C SER A 266 25.18 -8.98 -11.25
N TYR A 267 24.73 -7.86 -10.69
CA TYR A 267 24.17 -6.75 -11.45
C TYR A 267 24.55 -5.42 -10.80
N LYS A 268 24.48 -4.35 -11.58
CA LYS A 268 24.75 -2.98 -11.15
C LYS A 268 23.71 -2.05 -11.76
N THR A 269 23.28 -1.08 -10.98
CA THR A 269 22.47 0.04 -11.44
C THR A 269 23.25 1.34 -11.29
N GLU A 270 23.16 2.20 -12.30
CA GLU A 270 23.80 3.53 -12.33
C GLU A 270 22.75 4.61 -12.58
N TYR A 271 22.84 5.72 -11.85
CA TYR A 271 21.85 6.79 -11.89
C TYR A 271 22.47 8.10 -12.37
N ALA A 272 21.78 8.75 -13.32
CA ALA A 272 22.05 10.11 -13.75
C ALA A 272 20.96 11.04 -13.22
N TYR A 273 21.33 12.29 -12.94
CA TYR A 273 20.44 13.26 -12.30
C TYR A 273 20.50 14.63 -12.97
N HIS A 274 19.36 15.30 -13.01
CA HIS A 274 19.22 16.73 -13.27
C HIS A 274 19.92 17.56 -12.19
N ILE A 275 20.12 18.85 -12.46
CA ILE A 275 20.84 19.78 -11.56
C ILE A 275 20.15 20.00 -10.22
N ASP A 276 18.83 19.81 -10.17
CA ASP A 276 17.97 19.88 -8.99
C ASP A 276 17.96 18.58 -8.18
N GLY A 277 18.50 17.49 -8.73
CA GLY A 277 18.59 16.17 -8.11
C GLY A 277 17.43 15.22 -8.40
N ALA A 278 16.56 15.53 -9.36
CA ALA A 278 15.64 14.56 -9.98
C ALA A 278 16.44 13.53 -10.82
N ILE A 279 15.93 12.30 -10.97
CA ILE A 279 16.59 11.25 -11.76
C ILE A 279 16.27 11.50 -13.24
N ASP A 280 17.27 11.41 -14.11
CA ASP A 280 17.12 11.56 -15.57
C ASP A 280 17.09 10.19 -16.22
N GLU A 281 18.09 9.38 -15.87
CA GLU A 281 18.32 8.07 -16.45
C GLU A 281 18.78 7.10 -15.37
N MET A 282 18.32 5.86 -15.51
CA MET A 282 18.79 4.71 -14.73
C MET A 282 19.25 3.64 -15.71
N PHE A 283 20.45 3.10 -15.51
CA PHE A 283 21.05 2.06 -16.35
C PHE A 283 21.23 0.79 -15.56
N TYR A 284 20.71 -0.32 -16.06
CA TYR A 284 20.90 -1.64 -15.49
C TYR A 284 21.91 -2.45 -16.32
N SER A 285 22.87 -3.06 -15.61
CA SER A 285 23.89 -3.92 -16.21
C SER A 285 24.02 -5.24 -15.46
N TYR A 286 24.21 -6.34 -16.18
CA TYR A 286 24.55 -7.64 -15.59
C TYR A 286 26.03 -7.96 -15.76
N TYR A 287 26.56 -8.81 -14.88
CA TYR A 287 27.95 -9.25 -14.91
C TYR A 287 28.06 -10.66 -15.47
N GLU A 288 28.86 -10.82 -16.53
CA GLU A 288 29.14 -12.12 -17.13
C GLU A 288 30.58 -12.16 -17.67
N MET A 289 31.23 -13.32 -17.65
CA MET A 289 32.57 -13.51 -18.25
C MET A 289 33.58 -12.40 -17.91
N ASP A 290 33.62 -11.99 -16.64
CA ASP A 290 34.46 -10.92 -16.10
C ASP A 290 34.25 -9.51 -16.70
N ASN A 291 33.06 -9.23 -17.23
CA ASN A 291 32.69 -7.95 -17.82
C ASN A 291 31.25 -7.56 -17.45
N TRP A 292 30.97 -6.26 -17.52
CA TRP A 292 29.63 -5.69 -17.37
C TRP A 292 28.99 -5.50 -18.74
N PHE A 293 27.72 -5.89 -18.86
CA PHE A 293 26.92 -5.73 -20.06
C PHE A 293 25.66 -4.95 -19.73
N PHE A 294 25.33 -3.95 -20.54
CA PHE A 294 24.06 -3.26 -20.45
C PHE A 294 22.92 -4.21 -20.77
N SER A 295 21.78 -3.99 -20.10
CA SER A 295 20.55 -4.75 -20.32
C SER A 295 19.39 -3.79 -20.53
N GLU A 296 19.14 -2.90 -19.57
CA GLU A 296 17.99 -1.99 -19.61
C GLU A 296 18.41 -0.56 -19.27
N LYS A 297 17.66 0.40 -19.80
CA LYS A 297 17.76 1.82 -19.45
C LYS A 297 16.36 2.38 -19.26
N TYR A 298 16.17 3.15 -18.21
CA TYR A 298 14.94 3.90 -17.95
C TYR A 298 15.23 5.39 -18.06
N THR A 299 14.46 6.09 -18.88
CA THR A 299 14.49 7.55 -19.00
C THR A 299 13.28 8.12 -18.28
N TYR A 300 13.47 9.07 -17.39
CA TYR A 300 12.41 9.70 -16.61
C TYR A 300 11.96 10.97 -17.33
N VAL A 301 10.66 11.08 -17.58
CA VAL A 301 10.06 12.18 -18.35
C VAL A 301 9.41 13.16 -17.39
N TYR A 302 9.61 14.46 -17.61
CA TYR A 302 9.06 15.52 -16.77
C TYR A 302 8.41 16.63 -17.58
N GLU A 303 7.36 17.23 -17.03
CA GLU A 303 6.73 18.45 -17.54
C GLU A 303 6.64 19.48 -16.40
N GLU A 304 7.23 20.66 -16.59
CA GLU A 304 7.32 21.71 -15.54
C GLU A 304 7.82 21.19 -14.18
N ASP A 305 8.86 20.34 -14.18
CA ASP A 305 9.45 19.68 -13.01
C ASP A 305 8.55 18.62 -12.33
N ILE A 306 7.40 18.28 -12.93
CA ILE A 306 6.52 17.19 -12.47
C ILE A 306 6.88 15.92 -13.23
N PHE A 307 7.11 14.83 -12.52
CA PHE A 307 7.36 13.52 -13.12
C PHE A 307 6.12 13.02 -13.86
N MET A 308 6.27 12.72 -15.16
CA MET A 308 5.16 12.32 -16.04
C MET A 308 5.21 10.84 -16.43
N GLY A 309 6.24 10.11 -16.01
CA GLY A 309 6.40 8.70 -16.31
C GLY A 309 7.78 8.35 -16.87
N THR A 310 7.90 7.16 -17.45
CA THR A 310 9.19 6.58 -17.87
C THR A 310 9.15 6.04 -19.29
N ILE A 311 10.32 5.96 -19.92
CA ILE A 311 10.54 5.18 -21.14
C ILE A 311 11.65 4.16 -20.83
N ALA A 312 11.32 2.88 -20.92
CA ALA A 312 12.27 1.78 -20.80
C ALA A 312 12.81 1.40 -22.18
N ALA A 313 14.09 1.06 -22.24
CA ALA A 313 14.78 0.59 -23.44
C ALA A 313 15.68 -0.60 -23.13
N GLU A 314 15.71 -1.58 -24.02
CA GLU A 314 16.59 -2.74 -23.96
C GLU A 314 17.86 -2.52 -24.79
N PHE A 315 18.97 -3.09 -24.34
CA PHE A 315 20.24 -3.04 -25.06
C PHE A 315 20.42 -4.28 -25.92
N VAL A 316 20.38 -4.11 -27.24
CA VAL A 316 20.49 -5.21 -28.21
C VAL A 316 21.56 -4.86 -29.24
N GLU A 317 22.52 -5.76 -29.44
CA GLU A 317 23.58 -5.66 -30.47
C GLU A 317 24.38 -4.33 -30.50
N GLY A 318 24.46 -3.62 -29.37
CA GLY A 318 25.24 -2.38 -29.27
C GLY A 318 24.39 -1.09 -29.32
N GLU A 319 23.07 -1.21 -29.47
CA GLU A 319 22.13 -0.10 -29.55
C GLU A 319 20.99 -0.25 -28.53
N TRP A 320 20.36 0.87 -28.18
CA TRP A 320 19.20 0.90 -27.29
C TRP A 320 17.91 0.93 -28.10
N PHE A 321 16.94 0.11 -27.72
CA PHE A 321 15.62 0.04 -28.33
C PHE A 321 14.55 0.24 -27.27
N ASP A 322 13.74 1.29 -27.43
CA ASP A 322 12.60 1.54 -26.55
C ASP A 322 11.64 0.34 -26.60
N CYS A 323 11.23 -0.17 -25.44
CA CYS A 323 10.42 -1.38 -25.30
C CYS A 323 9.12 -1.14 -24.54
N GLU A 324 9.13 -0.27 -23.54
CA GLU A 324 7.96 0.04 -22.71
C GLU A 324 7.96 1.52 -22.35
N LYS A 325 6.78 2.09 -22.09
CA LYS A 325 6.66 3.41 -21.46
C LYS A 325 5.46 3.48 -20.53
N THR A 326 5.52 4.42 -19.60
CA THR A 326 4.41 4.77 -18.71
C THR A 326 4.16 6.26 -18.82
N ASP A 327 2.89 6.64 -18.92
CA ASP A 327 2.42 8.03 -18.86
C ASP A 327 1.53 8.22 -17.62
N ILE A 328 1.74 9.28 -16.85
CA ILE A 328 1.01 9.59 -15.63
C ILE A 328 0.35 10.96 -15.75
N ALA A 329 -0.94 11.04 -15.42
CA ALA A 329 -1.67 12.29 -15.34
C ALA A 329 -1.97 12.67 -13.89
N TYR A 330 -1.86 13.96 -13.59
CA TYR A 330 -2.07 14.53 -12.26
C TYR A 330 -3.13 15.62 -12.26
N ASN A 331 -3.82 15.73 -11.13
CA ASN A 331 -4.44 16.96 -10.71
C ASN A 331 -3.52 17.69 -9.71
N THR A 332 -2.86 18.73 -10.20
CA THR A 332 -1.86 19.50 -9.45
C THR A 332 -2.46 20.46 -8.42
N ASP A 333 -3.80 20.58 -8.35
CA ASP A 333 -4.45 21.34 -7.28
C ASP A 333 -4.31 20.64 -5.92
N TYR A 334 -4.07 19.33 -5.88
CA TYR A 334 -4.02 18.54 -4.65
C TYR A 334 -2.64 17.88 -4.48
N PRO A 335 -1.77 18.38 -3.59
CA PRO A 335 -0.52 17.71 -3.27
C PRO A 335 -0.78 16.47 -2.41
N SER A 336 0.18 15.53 -2.37
CA SER A 336 0.00 14.27 -1.65
C SER A 336 -0.28 14.37 -0.16
N SER A 337 0.19 15.43 0.51
CA SER A 337 -0.15 15.71 1.90
C SER A 337 -1.66 15.88 2.18
N GLU A 338 -2.43 16.24 1.15
CA GLU A 338 -3.89 16.40 1.20
C GLU A 338 -4.65 15.14 0.81
N MET A 339 -3.96 14.02 0.61
CA MET A 339 -4.56 12.75 0.20
C MET A 339 -4.60 11.73 1.35
N LEU A 340 -5.63 10.88 1.33
CA LEU A 340 -5.72 9.65 2.09
C LEU A 340 -5.57 8.50 1.09
N LEU A 341 -4.44 7.79 1.20
CA LEU A 341 -4.06 6.70 0.29
C LEU A 341 -3.89 5.38 1.06
N PRO A 342 -4.03 4.23 0.39
CA PRO A 342 -3.75 2.92 0.96
C PRO A 342 -2.25 2.73 1.28
N TYR A 343 -1.94 1.77 2.15
CA TYR A 343 -0.62 1.70 2.83
C TYR A 343 0.53 1.28 1.90
N ASP A 344 0.27 0.43 0.90
CA ASP A 344 1.30 -0.21 0.06
C ASP A 344 1.38 0.31 -1.38
N TYR A 345 0.68 1.41 -1.66
CA TYR A 345 0.27 1.68 -3.02
C TYR A 345 1.39 2.05 -4.02
N TRP A 346 2.60 2.45 -3.59
CA TRP A 346 3.58 3.04 -4.51
C TRP A 346 5.02 2.58 -4.29
N GLU A 347 5.39 1.49 -4.96
CA GLU A 347 6.79 1.17 -5.23
C GLU A 347 7.21 1.78 -6.57
N GLY A 348 7.69 3.04 -6.54
CA GLY A 348 8.54 3.55 -7.62
C GLY A 348 8.21 4.93 -8.22
N ALA A 349 6.99 5.44 -8.06
CA ALA A 349 6.61 6.76 -8.58
C ALA A 349 6.56 7.82 -7.46
N PRO A 350 7.17 9.01 -7.62
CA PRO A 350 6.96 10.12 -6.70
C PRO A 350 5.50 10.59 -6.78
N VAL A 351 4.76 10.39 -5.69
CA VAL A 351 3.40 10.92 -5.55
C VAL A 351 3.49 12.32 -4.97
N ASP A 352 3.83 13.29 -5.82
CA ASP A 352 3.86 14.69 -5.42
C ASP A 352 2.45 15.30 -5.43
N TYR A 353 1.59 14.83 -6.33
CA TYR A 353 0.23 15.30 -6.56
C TYR A 353 -0.77 14.16 -6.73
N MET A 354 -2.06 14.50 -6.75
CA MET A 354 -3.15 13.55 -6.98
C MET A 354 -3.08 12.97 -8.39
N ILE A 355 -2.65 11.71 -8.48
CA ILE A 355 -2.66 10.93 -9.71
C ILE A 355 -4.12 10.73 -10.11
N THR A 356 -4.44 10.94 -11.38
CA THR A 356 -5.79 10.70 -11.92
C THR A 356 -5.80 9.56 -12.93
N GLN A 357 -4.66 9.29 -13.57
CA GLN A 357 -4.52 8.27 -14.59
C GLN A 357 -3.08 7.77 -14.65
N ILE A 358 -2.89 6.48 -14.90
CA ILE A 358 -1.62 5.87 -15.30
C ILE A 358 -1.90 5.01 -16.52
N ALA A 359 -1.13 5.19 -17.59
CA ALA A 359 -1.21 4.37 -18.79
C ALA A 359 0.14 3.71 -19.07
N SER A 360 0.15 2.41 -19.31
CA SER A 360 1.33 1.63 -19.69
C SER A 360 1.26 1.23 -21.16
N PHE A 361 2.40 1.23 -21.82
CA PHE A 361 2.49 0.93 -23.25
C PHE A 361 3.67 0.02 -23.53
N GLN A 362 3.48 -0.86 -24.51
CA GLN A 362 4.53 -1.71 -25.05
C GLN A 362 4.85 -1.29 -26.48
N MET A 363 6.13 -1.28 -26.83
CA MET A 363 6.59 -1.02 -28.19
C MET A 363 6.43 -2.28 -29.05
N GLU A 364 5.70 -2.15 -30.16
CA GLU A 364 5.73 -3.11 -31.26
C GLU A 364 6.28 -2.45 -32.54
N MET A 365 5.38 -2.04 -33.46
CA MET A 365 5.70 -1.14 -34.57
C MET A 365 5.46 0.33 -34.19
N ASP A 366 4.62 0.56 -33.20
CA ASP A 366 4.30 1.82 -32.55
C ASP A 366 3.94 1.49 -31.08
N TRP A 367 3.77 2.51 -30.25
CA TRP A 367 3.31 2.33 -28.86
C TRP A 367 1.89 1.77 -28.81
N VAL A 368 1.75 0.59 -28.25
CA VAL A 368 0.46 -0.08 -28.01
C VAL A 368 0.10 0.08 -26.54
N LEU A 369 -1.11 0.59 -26.26
CA LEU A 369 -1.63 0.70 -24.91
C LEU A 369 -1.86 -0.69 -24.34
N MET A 370 -1.28 -0.98 -23.19
CA MET A 370 -1.41 -2.26 -22.50
C MET A 370 -2.43 -2.14 -21.37
N GLU A 371 -2.24 -1.17 -20.49
CA GLU A 371 -3.13 -0.90 -19.36
C GLU A 371 -3.40 0.60 -19.25
N ASP A 372 -4.64 0.95 -18.90
CA ASP A 372 -5.06 2.32 -18.59
C ASP A 372 -5.86 2.35 -17.29
N SER A 373 -5.28 2.95 -16.25
CA SER A 373 -5.79 2.89 -14.89
C SER A 373 -6.24 4.26 -14.42
N TYR A 374 -7.47 4.34 -13.87
CA TYR A 374 -8.14 5.58 -13.45
C TYR A 374 -8.38 5.62 -11.95
N PHE A 375 -8.00 6.73 -11.33
CA PHE A 375 -8.07 6.93 -9.88
C PHE A 375 -9.25 7.82 -9.50
N TYR A 376 -10.11 7.31 -8.63
CA TYR A 376 -11.33 8.00 -8.22
C TYR A 376 -11.27 8.40 -6.75
N TYR A 377 -11.50 9.69 -6.49
CA TYR A 377 -11.38 10.29 -5.16
C TYR A 377 -12.69 10.93 -4.71
N SER A 378 -12.89 10.98 -3.38
CA SER A 378 -13.92 11.78 -2.73
C SER A 378 -13.34 12.72 -1.69
N LEU A 379 -14.02 13.85 -1.49
CA LEU A 379 -13.70 14.79 -0.42
C LEU A 379 -14.25 14.27 0.91
N VAL A 380 -13.38 14.20 1.92
CA VAL A 380 -13.73 13.71 3.28
C VAL A 380 -13.24 14.71 4.32
N ASN A 381 -14.07 14.99 5.33
CA ASN A 381 -13.67 15.76 6.50
C ASN A 381 -13.16 14.82 7.60
N VAL A 382 -11.92 14.98 8.05
CA VAL A 382 -11.24 14.07 8.99
C VAL A 382 -11.46 14.49 10.46
N ASP A 383 -11.61 15.79 10.75
CA ASP A 383 -11.82 16.31 12.12
C ASP A 383 -13.25 16.08 12.63
N ALA A 384 -14.24 15.99 11.74
CA ALA A 384 -15.62 15.66 12.12
C ALA A 384 -15.75 14.24 12.73
N VAL A 385 -14.74 13.38 12.55
CA VAL A 385 -14.83 11.95 12.85
C VAL A 385 -14.20 11.55 14.19
N GLU A 386 -13.31 12.37 14.78
CA GLU A 386 -12.88 12.16 16.17
C GLU A 386 -14.07 12.23 17.15
N GLU A 387 -15.06 13.10 16.89
CA GLU A 387 -16.32 13.17 17.65
C GLU A 387 -17.26 11.98 17.39
N LEU A 388 -17.08 11.21 16.30
CA LEU A 388 -17.96 10.09 15.89
C LEU A 388 -17.41 8.71 16.28
N SER A 389 -16.12 8.62 16.67
CA SER A 389 -15.41 7.38 17.00
C SER A 389 -16.04 6.57 18.16
N SER A 390 -17.00 7.14 18.89
CA SER A 390 -17.74 6.48 19.97
C SER A 390 -19.12 5.94 19.57
N GLU A 391 -19.56 6.10 18.32
CA GLU A 391 -20.98 5.92 17.93
C GLU A 391 -21.18 4.71 16.98
N SER A 392 -21.16 3.50 17.54
CA SER A 392 -21.47 2.26 16.80
C SER A 392 -22.97 1.97 16.70
N LEU A 393 -23.42 1.47 15.55
CA LEU A 393 -24.77 0.94 15.30
C LEU A 393 -24.69 -0.59 15.26
N LYS A 394 -25.46 -1.30 16.08
CA LYS A 394 -25.58 -2.77 16.04
C LYS A 394 -27.03 -3.18 15.93
N ILE A 395 -27.32 -4.12 15.04
CA ILE A 395 -28.68 -4.57 14.75
C ILE A 395 -28.80 -6.07 15.00
N TYR A 396 -29.74 -6.49 15.86
CA TYR A 396 -29.96 -7.89 16.17
C TYR A 396 -31.41 -8.22 16.55
N PRO A 397 -31.88 -9.46 16.35
CA PRO A 397 -31.19 -10.52 15.60
C PRO A 397 -31.13 -10.20 14.10
N ASN A 398 -30.13 -10.74 13.41
CA ASN A 398 -30.00 -10.68 11.96
C ASN A 398 -29.59 -12.08 11.46
N PRO A 399 -30.45 -12.82 10.74
CA PRO A 399 -31.80 -12.44 10.27
C PRO A 399 -32.84 -12.25 11.39
N SER A 400 -33.90 -11.48 11.12
CA SER A 400 -35.04 -11.25 12.02
C SER A 400 -36.37 -11.65 11.38
N HIS A 401 -37.37 -12.00 12.20
CA HIS A 401 -38.75 -12.28 11.80
C HIS A 401 -39.70 -11.11 12.11
N GLY A 402 -39.15 -9.89 12.20
CA GLY A 402 -39.93 -8.66 12.38
C GLY A 402 -39.43 -7.80 13.54
N ILE A 403 -39.21 -8.34 14.74
CA ILE A 403 -38.76 -7.49 15.86
C ILE A 403 -37.24 -7.34 15.83
N VAL A 404 -36.76 -6.09 15.80
CA VAL A 404 -35.35 -5.76 15.65
C VAL A 404 -34.91 -4.83 16.79
N HIS A 405 -33.80 -5.19 17.42
CA HIS A 405 -33.13 -4.36 18.40
C HIS A 405 -32.00 -3.59 17.72
N ILE A 406 -32.01 -2.28 17.92
CA ILE A 406 -30.98 -1.36 17.47
C ILE A 406 -30.26 -0.87 18.71
N ASN A 407 -29.02 -1.30 18.86
CA ASN A 407 -28.14 -0.83 19.90
C ASN A 407 -27.20 0.22 19.30
N LEU A 408 -27.42 1.46 19.72
CA LEU A 408 -26.60 2.62 19.42
C LEU A 408 -25.65 2.83 20.59
N ALA A 409 -24.36 3.01 20.29
CA ALA A 409 -23.48 3.57 21.29
C ALA A 409 -23.91 5.00 21.63
N LYS A 410 -23.45 5.49 22.79
CA LYS A 410 -23.94 6.76 23.35
C LYS A 410 -23.69 7.89 22.36
N LEU A 411 -24.78 8.52 21.92
CA LEU A 411 -24.73 9.65 21.02
C LEU A 411 -24.33 10.93 21.76
N HIS A 412 -23.43 11.71 21.18
CA HIS A 412 -23.02 13.02 21.68
C HIS A 412 -23.78 14.16 20.98
N LYS A 413 -24.38 13.87 19.81
CA LYS A 413 -25.19 14.78 18.99
C LYS A 413 -26.48 14.10 18.51
N ASP A 414 -27.44 14.89 18.04
CA ASP A 414 -28.66 14.37 17.44
C ASP A 414 -28.36 13.68 16.10
N ALA A 415 -29.02 12.55 15.86
CA ALA A 415 -28.80 11.67 14.72
C ALA A 415 -30.11 11.40 13.96
N GLN A 416 -29.99 10.86 12.75
CA GLN A 416 -31.08 10.36 11.94
C GLN A 416 -30.78 8.93 11.54
N LEU A 417 -31.70 8.02 11.84
CA LEU A 417 -31.65 6.65 11.35
C LEU A 417 -32.53 6.55 10.10
N LEU A 418 -31.91 6.24 8.98
CA LEU A 418 -32.55 6.05 7.69
C LEU A 418 -32.52 4.56 7.34
N VAL A 419 -33.63 4.03 6.84
CA VAL A 419 -33.71 2.63 6.41
C VAL A 419 -34.15 2.58 4.96
N TYR A 420 -33.37 1.86 4.15
CA TYR A 420 -33.62 1.66 2.73
C TYR A 420 -33.94 0.21 2.45
N ASN A 421 -34.81 -0.05 1.47
CA ASN A 421 -35.00 -1.40 0.92
C ASN A 421 -33.90 -1.75 -0.09
N SER A 422 -33.91 -2.98 -0.59
CA SER A 422 -32.95 -3.47 -1.59
C SER A 422 -32.96 -2.72 -2.94
N LEU A 423 -34.00 -1.92 -3.20
CA LEU A 423 -34.11 -1.06 -4.39
C LEU A 423 -33.58 0.36 -4.13
N GLY A 424 -33.04 0.64 -2.94
CA GLY A 424 -32.53 1.96 -2.54
C GLY A 424 -33.63 2.97 -2.18
N GLN A 425 -34.88 2.53 -2.01
CA GLN A 425 -35.99 3.40 -1.59
C GLN A 425 -35.99 3.57 -0.08
N LEU A 426 -36.12 4.82 0.40
CA LEU A 426 -36.25 5.12 1.83
C LEU A 426 -37.61 4.61 2.35
N VAL A 427 -37.58 3.63 3.24
CA VAL A 427 -38.79 3.00 3.82
C VAL A 427 -39.05 3.44 5.26
N MET A 428 -38.06 3.98 5.95
CA MET A 428 -38.20 4.52 7.30
C MET A 428 -37.17 5.62 7.55
N GLN A 429 -37.58 6.65 8.29
CA GLN A 429 -36.71 7.66 8.85
C GLN A 429 -37.11 7.91 10.29
N ASN A 430 -36.13 7.95 11.19
CA ASN A 430 -36.35 8.23 12.61
C ASN A 430 -35.28 9.19 13.12
N ASP A 431 -35.71 10.33 13.67
CA ASP A 431 -34.80 11.25 14.35
C ASP A 431 -34.49 10.70 15.76
N ILE A 432 -33.22 10.73 16.15
CA ILE A 432 -32.71 10.21 17.41
C ILE A 432 -32.03 11.36 18.15
N SER A 433 -32.57 11.71 19.32
CA SER A 433 -31.89 12.72 20.13
C SER A 433 -30.71 12.11 20.87
N LYS A 434 -29.67 12.91 21.14
CA LYS A 434 -28.55 12.51 22.02
C LYS A 434 -28.97 12.08 23.44
N GLU A 435 -30.17 12.43 23.87
CA GLU A 435 -30.74 12.05 25.17
C GLU A 435 -31.54 10.74 25.13
N ASP A 436 -31.77 10.17 23.94
CA ASP A 436 -32.51 8.91 23.78
C ASP A 436 -31.74 7.72 24.36
N SER A 437 -32.48 6.67 24.74
CA SER A 437 -31.87 5.41 25.17
C SER A 437 -31.07 4.75 24.04
N ASN A 438 -29.89 4.26 24.37
CA ASN A 438 -29.00 3.49 23.50
C ASN A 438 -29.63 2.25 22.85
N LEU A 439 -30.74 1.73 23.40
CA LEU A 439 -31.47 0.61 22.82
C LEU A 439 -32.82 1.10 22.27
N LYS A 440 -33.03 0.95 20.96
CA LYS A 440 -34.34 1.10 20.31
C LYS A 440 -34.85 -0.26 19.83
N ILE A 441 -36.16 -0.46 19.93
CA ILE A 441 -36.84 -1.65 19.40
C ILE A 441 -37.71 -1.15 18.25
N ILE A 442 -37.54 -1.73 17.07
CA ILE A 442 -38.33 -1.40 15.89
C ILE A 442 -39.03 -2.67 15.40
N ASP A 443 -40.32 -2.52 15.08
CA ASP A 443 -41.16 -3.60 14.57
C ASP A 443 -41.23 -3.54 13.04
N PHE A 444 -40.50 -4.45 12.41
CA PHE A 444 -40.50 -4.73 10.97
C PHE A 444 -41.50 -5.82 10.56
N SER A 445 -42.36 -6.32 11.45
CA SER A 445 -43.30 -7.43 11.13
C SER A 445 -44.31 -7.09 10.03
N SER A 446 -44.46 -5.81 9.68
CA SER A 446 -45.32 -5.33 8.59
C SER A 446 -44.59 -5.06 7.27
N PHE A 447 -43.26 -5.19 7.26
CA PHE A 447 -42.41 -4.99 6.09
C PHE A 447 -42.25 -6.30 5.32
N GLU A 448 -42.03 -6.22 4.01
CA GLU A 448 -41.82 -7.40 3.17
C GLU A 448 -40.49 -8.09 3.53
N SER A 449 -40.46 -9.43 3.48
CA SER A 449 -39.21 -10.19 3.64
C SER A 449 -38.20 -9.75 2.59
N GLY A 450 -36.97 -9.46 3.02
CA GLY A 450 -35.96 -8.85 2.15
C GLY A 450 -34.77 -8.27 2.90
N ILE A 451 -33.90 -7.59 2.15
CA ILE A 451 -32.71 -6.92 2.67
C ILE A 451 -33.03 -5.44 2.89
N TYR A 452 -32.67 -4.96 4.08
CA TYR A 452 -32.78 -3.56 4.47
C TYR A 452 -31.41 -3.02 4.87
N LEU A 453 -31.11 -1.79 4.45
CA LEU A 453 -29.90 -1.07 4.83
C LEU A 453 -30.26 0.02 5.83
N PHE A 454 -29.68 -0.04 7.02
CA PHE A 454 -29.80 0.99 8.05
C PHE A 454 -28.61 1.90 7.95
N GLN A 455 -28.84 3.20 7.89
CA GLN A 455 -27.82 4.23 7.78
C GLN A 455 -28.04 5.23 8.91
N LEU A 456 -27.01 5.43 9.74
CA LEU A 456 -27.02 6.46 10.77
C LEU A 456 -26.35 7.72 10.22
N LYS A 457 -27.06 8.85 10.28
CA LYS A 457 -26.53 10.16 9.91
C LYS A 457 -26.49 11.10 11.08
N ILE A 458 -25.41 11.87 11.22
CA ILE A 458 -25.27 12.91 12.24
C ILE A 458 -24.91 14.20 11.53
N GLN A 459 -25.69 15.25 11.80
CA GLN A 459 -25.56 16.54 11.12
C GLN A 459 -25.55 16.44 9.58
N GLY A 460 -26.24 15.43 9.03
CA GLY A 460 -26.36 15.19 7.58
C GLY A 460 -25.25 14.35 6.95
N GLN A 461 -24.18 14.02 7.69
CA GLN A 461 -23.13 13.10 7.24
C GLN A 461 -23.45 11.67 7.66
N GLU A 462 -23.13 10.71 6.79
CA GLU A 462 -23.21 9.28 7.11
C GLU A 462 -22.09 8.90 8.07
N VAL A 463 -22.47 8.22 9.16
CA VAL A 463 -21.55 7.80 10.23
C VAL A 463 -21.29 6.30 10.16
N THR A 464 -22.35 5.52 9.96
CA THR A 464 -22.26 4.06 9.91
C THR A 464 -23.48 3.47 9.20
N GLN A 465 -23.32 2.25 8.68
CA GLN A 465 -24.38 1.50 8.04
C GLN A 465 -24.35 0.03 8.46
N GLU A 466 -25.54 -0.57 8.58
CA GLU A 466 -25.72 -1.98 8.94
C GLU A 466 -26.79 -2.63 8.06
N LYS A 467 -26.53 -3.88 7.67
CA LYS A 467 -27.45 -4.66 6.84
C LYS A 467 -28.34 -5.52 7.73
N LEU A 468 -29.64 -5.55 7.46
CA LEU A 468 -30.62 -6.43 8.11
C LEU A 468 -31.34 -7.30 7.09
N ILE A 469 -31.53 -8.58 7.44
CA ILE A 469 -32.33 -9.54 6.67
C ILE A 469 -33.63 -9.81 7.43
N ILE A 470 -34.78 -9.52 6.81
CA ILE A 470 -36.11 -9.89 7.31
C ILE A 470 -36.59 -11.15 6.58
N GLN A 471 -37.05 -12.15 7.32
CA GLN A 471 -37.55 -13.44 6.80
C GLN A 471 -39.03 -13.64 7.07
#